data_AF-A0A6M1M1F8-F1
#
_entry.id   AF-A0A6M1M1F8-F1
#
_cell.length_a   1.000
_cell.length_b   1.000
_cell.length_c   1.000
_cell.angle_alpha   90.00
_cell.angle_beta   90.00
_cell.angle_gamma   90.00
#
_symmetry.space_group_name_H-M   'P 1'
#
loop_
_entity.id
_entity.type
_entity.pdbx_description
1 polymer ?
#
loop_
_entity_poly.entity_id
_entity_poly.type
_entity_poly.pdbx_seq_one_letter_code
_entity_poly.pdbx_strand_id
1 'polypeptide(L)'
;MISAQTTTDPHVAYRHRLLTAYAWFVASRPIEGSSNPSLSAHKAAQAVNRAKRHEVARVLALPVPATLDGLRVFGLALALSLEGTSVEGDTDVAAARAILSATQEGLPPGFIGFGDEPDYDDRDRAAWTGTGSLPAWARDGKAAPDDADFLAEGRA
;
A
#
# COMPACT_ATOMS: atom_id res chain seq x y z
N MET A 1 -2.06 -21.76 36.16
CA MET A 1 -1.49 -21.65 34.80
C MET A 1 -2.52 -20.94 33.95
N ILE A 2 -2.32 -19.66 33.64
CA ILE A 2 -3.18 -18.92 32.71
C ILE A 2 -2.60 -19.21 31.33
N SER A 3 -3.33 -19.95 30.50
CA SER A 3 -2.98 -20.12 29.09
C SER A 3 -2.95 -18.73 28.46
N ALA A 4 -1.75 -18.24 28.15
CA ALA A 4 -1.60 -17.06 27.32
C ALA A 4 -2.19 -17.40 25.95
N GLN A 5 -3.43 -16.99 25.70
CA GLN A 5 -3.92 -16.87 24.34
C GLN A 5 -2.95 -15.91 23.65
N THR A 6 -2.19 -16.41 22.70
CA THR A 6 -1.43 -15.61 21.75
C THR A 6 -2.45 -14.79 20.98
N THR A 7 -2.76 -13.60 21.48
CA THR A 7 -3.61 -12.63 20.79
C THR A 7 -2.90 -12.26 19.50
N THR A 8 -3.25 -12.92 18.41
CA THR A 8 -2.70 -12.58 17.09
C THR A 8 -3.17 -11.19 16.75
N ASP A 9 -2.22 -10.29 16.58
CA ASP A 9 -2.49 -8.92 16.24
C ASP A 9 -3.19 -8.85 14.87
N PRO A 10 -4.40 -8.27 14.76
CA PRO A 10 -5.21 -8.35 13.55
C PRO A 10 -4.53 -7.72 12.33
N HIS A 11 -3.57 -6.79 12.53
CA HIS A 11 -2.85 -6.15 11.44
C HIS A 11 -2.00 -7.15 10.64
N VAL A 12 -1.47 -8.20 11.28
CA VAL A 12 -0.56 -9.17 10.64
C VAL A 12 -1.22 -9.84 9.44
N ALA A 13 -2.52 -10.09 9.50
CA ALA A 13 -3.30 -10.68 8.40
C ALA A 13 -3.31 -9.81 7.13
N TYR A 14 -3.11 -8.50 7.27
CA TYR A 14 -3.21 -7.54 6.17
C TYR A 14 -1.89 -7.32 5.42
N ARG A 15 -0.74 -7.74 5.96
CA ARG A 15 0.58 -7.39 5.40
C ARG A 15 0.69 -7.79 3.93
N HIS A 16 0.31 -9.02 3.61
CA HIS A 16 0.38 -9.53 2.23
C HIS A 16 -0.53 -8.74 1.30
N ARG A 17 -1.79 -8.50 1.70
CA ARG A 17 -2.77 -7.74 0.91
C ARG A 17 -2.30 -6.31 0.63
N LEU A 18 -1.76 -5.65 1.65
CA LEU A 18 -1.27 -4.29 1.55
C LEU A 18 -0.12 -4.20 0.52
N LEU A 19 0.85 -5.12 0.60
CA LEU A 19 1.97 -5.18 -0.36
C LEU A 19 1.51 -5.53 -1.77
N THR A 20 0.57 -6.46 -1.93
CA THR A 20 0.06 -6.84 -3.25
C THR A 20 -0.75 -5.71 -3.88
N ALA A 21 -1.64 -5.06 -3.12
CA ALA A 21 -2.40 -3.91 -3.61
C ALA A 21 -1.48 -2.74 -3.98
N TYR A 22 -0.41 -2.54 -3.21
CA TYR A 22 0.61 -1.54 -3.52
C TYR A 22 1.39 -1.87 -4.79
N ALA A 23 1.81 -3.13 -4.98
CA ALA A 23 2.49 -3.57 -6.19
C ALA A 23 1.63 -3.37 -7.45
N TRP A 24 0.33 -3.69 -7.38
CA TRP A 24 -0.60 -3.38 -8.47
C TRP A 24 -0.70 -1.89 -8.74
N PHE A 25 -0.76 -1.07 -7.69
CA PHE A 25 -0.80 0.38 -7.82
C PHE A 25 0.46 0.90 -8.55
N VAL A 26 1.65 0.53 -8.09
CA VAL A 26 2.92 0.88 -8.73
C VAL A 26 2.91 0.49 -10.21
N ALA A 27 2.50 -0.74 -10.52
CA ALA A 27 2.45 -1.20 -11.91
C ALA A 27 1.43 -0.45 -12.78
N SER A 28 0.36 0.08 -12.18
CA SER A 28 -0.71 0.80 -12.88
C SER A 28 -0.41 2.29 -13.13
N ARG A 29 0.52 2.90 -12.37
CA ARG A 29 0.83 4.34 -12.45
C ARG A 29 1.14 4.83 -13.87
N PRO A 30 1.98 4.17 -14.68
CA PRO A 30 2.25 4.65 -16.04
C PRO A 30 1.01 4.69 -16.93
N ILE A 31 0.04 3.81 -16.68
CA ILE A 31 -1.24 3.79 -17.41
C ILE A 31 -2.13 4.94 -16.95
N GLU A 32 -2.23 5.18 -15.64
CA GLU A 32 -3.02 6.30 -15.09
C GLU A 32 -2.49 7.66 -15.58
N GLY A 33 -1.16 7.85 -15.56
CA GLY A 33 -0.49 9.10 -15.95
C GLY A 33 -0.47 9.40 -17.45
N SER A 34 -0.56 8.38 -18.31
CA SER A 34 -0.52 8.55 -19.79
C SER A 34 -1.88 8.43 -20.47
N SER A 35 -2.90 7.89 -19.80
CA SER A 35 -4.20 7.62 -20.42
C SER A 35 -5.12 8.84 -20.38
N ASN A 36 -5.88 9.05 -21.46
CA ASN A 36 -7.03 9.95 -21.43
C ASN A 36 -8.03 9.46 -20.34
N PRO A 37 -8.49 10.33 -19.42
CA PRO A 37 -9.37 9.95 -18.30
C PRO A 37 -10.67 9.23 -18.69
N SER A 38 -11.13 9.41 -19.92
CA SER A 38 -12.33 8.76 -20.45
C SER A 38 -12.13 7.29 -20.83
N LEU A 39 -10.89 6.83 -21.00
CA LEU A 39 -10.57 5.48 -21.45
C LEU A 39 -10.75 4.44 -20.34
N SER A 40 -11.11 3.22 -20.74
CA SER A 40 -11.28 2.07 -19.83
C SER A 40 -10.00 1.76 -19.05
N ALA A 41 -8.83 1.93 -19.66
CA ALA A 41 -7.54 1.73 -19.01
C ALA A 41 -7.30 2.70 -17.84
N HIS A 42 -7.68 3.97 -17.99
CA HIS A 42 -7.60 4.95 -16.91
C HIS A 42 -8.54 4.58 -15.75
N LYS A 43 -9.79 4.20 -16.07
CA LYS A 43 -10.77 3.76 -15.06
C LYS A 43 -10.31 2.52 -14.30
N ALA A 44 -9.66 1.58 -14.99
CA ALA A 44 -9.08 0.39 -14.40
C ALA A 44 -7.90 0.75 -13.47
N ALA A 45 -7.00 1.65 -13.88
CA ALA A 45 -5.91 2.13 -13.02
C ALA A 45 -6.43 2.86 -11.77
N GLN A 46 -7.46 3.70 -11.92
CA GLN A 46 -8.14 4.30 -10.77
C GLN A 46 -8.77 3.26 -9.84
N ALA A 47 -9.31 2.15 -10.37
CA ALA A 47 -9.85 1.07 -9.55
C ALA A 47 -8.75 0.41 -8.72
N VAL A 48 -7.55 0.23 -9.28
CA VAL A 48 -6.37 -0.26 -8.55
C VAL A 48 -5.95 0.72 -7.44
N ASN A 49 -5.88 2.02 -7.74
CA ASN A 49 -5.58 3.04 -6.73
C ASN A 49 -6.61 3.04 -5.59
N ARG A 50 -7.91 2.91 -5.91
CA ARG A 50 -8.97 2.76 -4.92
C ARG A 50 -8.79 1.49 -4.06
N ALA A 51 -8.40 0.37 -4.65
CA ALA A 51 -8.12 -0.86 -3.91
C ALA A 51 -6.95 -0.69 -2.93
N LYS A 52 -5.83 -0.08 -3.35
CA LYS A 52 -4.71 0.27 -2.46
C LYS A 52 -5.14 1.14 -1.28
N ARG A 53 -5.92 2.20 -1.55
CA ARG A 53 -6.45 3.08 -0.49
C ARG A 53 -7.39 2.34 0.46
N HIS A 54 -8.20 1.42 -0.06
CA HIS A 54 -9.09 0.62 0.75
C HIS A 54 -8.33 -0.28 1.74
N GLU A 55 -7.27 -0.97 1.29
CA GLU A 55 -6.45 -1.78 2.20
C GLU A 55 -5.73 -0.95 3.26
N VAL A 56 -5.17 0.20 2.87
CA VAL A 56 -4.58 1.16 3.82
C VAL A 56 -5.61 1.59 4.86
N ALA A 57 -6.81 1.99 4.43
CA ALA A 57 -7.87 2.42 5.34
C ALA A 57 -8.33 1.29 6.28
N ARG A 58 -8.40 0.04 5.80
CA ARG A 58 -8.74 -1.11 6.66
C ARG A 58 -7.72 -1.31 7.77
N VAL A 59 -6.42 -1.22 7.46
CA VAL A 59 -5.35 -1.35 8.47
C VAL A 59 -5.41 -0.21 9.49
N LEU A 60 -5.57 1.03 9.02
CA LEU A 60 -5.61 2.20 9.91
C LEU A 60 -6.89 2.28 10.78
N ALA A 61 -7.95 1.56 10.40
CA ALA A 61 -9.19 1.47 11.19
C ALA A 61 -9.17 0.37 12.27
N LEU A 62 -8.12 -0.46 12.33
CA LEU A 62 -7.98 -1.46 13.37
C LEU A 62 -7.69 -0.81 14.74
N PRO A 63 -7.98 -1.51 15.86
CA PRO A 63 -7.52 -1.06 17.18
C PRO A 63 -6.00 -0.88 17.19
N VAL A 64 -5.47 -0.06 18.10
CA VAL A 64 -4.01 0.18 18.22
C VAL A 64 -3.24 -1.15 18.28
N PRO A 65 -2.14 -1.31 17.50
CA PRO A 65 -1.32 -2.52 17.54
C PRO A 65 -0.84 -2.85 18.95
N ALA A 66 -0.94 -4.12 19.33
CA ALA A 66 -0.51 -4.62 20.63
C ALA A 66 0.85 -5.34 20.56
N THR A 67 1.37 -5.55 19.35
CA THR A 67 2.60 -6.29 19.07
C THR A 67 3.52 -5.52 18.14
N LEU A 68 4.82 -5.86 18.14
CA LEU A 68 5.78 -5.29 17.17
C LEU A 68 5.43 -5.65 15.72
N ASP A 69 4.94 -6.86 15.47
CA ASP A 69 4.52 -7.28 14.12
C ASP A 69 3.29 -6.51 13.64
N GLY A 70 2.33 -6.24 14.54
CA GLY A 70 1.20 -5.38 14.21
C GLY A 70 1.62 -3.94 13.96
N LEU A 71 2.51 -3.42 14.81
CA LEU A 71 3.05 -2.06 14.69
C LEU A 71 3.82 -1.88 13.37
N ARG A 72 4.55 -2.92 12.93
CA ARG A 72 5.21 -2.99 11.63
C ARG A 72 4.22 -2.79 10.48
N VAL A 73 3.11 -3.54 10.48
CA VAL A 73 2.10 -3.44 9.41
C VAL A 73 1.35 -2.11 9.46
N PHE A 74 1.07 -1.61 10.66
CA PHE A 74 0.50 -0.28 10.85
C PHE A 74 1.42 0.82 10.30
N GLY A 75 2.72 0.78 10.62
CA GLY A 75 3.71 1.72 10.11
C GLY A 75 3.83 1.67 8.59
N LEU A 76 3.78 0.47 8.00
CA LEU A 76 3.72 0.30 6.55
C LEU A 76 2.47 0.94 5.94
N ALA A 77 1.29 0.72 6.51
CA ALA A 77 0.05 1.33 6.02
C ALA A 77 0.09 2.86 6.12
N LEU A 78 0.61 3.40 7.24
CA LEU A 78 0.79 4.83 7.45
C LEU A 78 1.75 5.43 6.40
N ALA A 79 2.89 4.77 6.15
CA ALA A 79 3.82 5.22 5.12
C ALA A 79 3.16 5.24 3.72
N LEU A 80 2.37 4.21 3.41
CA LEU A 80 1.65 4.15 2.14
C LEU A 80 0.50 5.18 2.01
N SER A 81 -0.10 5.64 3.11
CA SER A 81 -1.06 6.76 3.05
C SER A 81 -0.40 8.11 2.81
N LEU A 82 0.84 8.28 3.28
CA LEU A 82 1.61 9.53 3.25
C LEU A 82 2.57 9.61 2.05
N GLU A 83 2.52 8.62 1.16
CA GLU A 83 3.38 8.61 -0.02
C GLU A 83 3.08 9.83 -0.90
N GLY A 84 4.12 10.61 -1.20
CA GLY A 84 4.02 11.84 -1.99
C GLY A 84 3.26 12.99 -1.33
N THR A 85 2.93 12.90 -0.04
CA THR A 85 2.37 14.03 0.71
C THR A 85 3.52 14.94 1.16
N SER A 86 3.98 15.82 0.27
CA SER A 86 5.02 16.80 0.57
C SER A 86 4.56 17.77 1.65
N VAL A 87 4.94 17.51 2.91
CA VAL A 87 4.83 18.47 4.02
C VAL A 87 6.02 18.28 4.96
N GLU A 88 7.03 19.13 4.76
CA GLU A 88 8.15 19.27 5.68
C GLU A 88 7.61 19.60 7.09
N GLY A 89 7.95 18.77 8.09
CA GLY A 89 7.47 18.94 9.46
C GLY A 89 6.15 18.25 9.81
N ASP A 90 5.63 17.37 8.94
CA ASP A 90 4.45 16.57 9.27
C ASP A 90 4.78 15.50 10.35
N THR A 91 4.04 15.56 11.46
CA THR A 91 4.17 14.64 12.58
C THR A 91 3.85 13.20 12.16
N ASP A 92 2.95 13.02 11.18
CA ASP A 92 2.56 11.70 10.71
C ASP A 92 3.67 11.02 9.89
N VAL A 93 4.42 11.79 9.09
CA VAL A 93 5.60 11.30 8.36
C VAL A 93 6.71 10.91 9.33
N ALA A 94 6.97 11.76 10.34
CA ALA A 94 7.94 11.45 11.39
C ALA A 94 7.55 10.18 12.16
N ALA A 95 6.27 10.02 12.49
CA ALA A 95 5.75 8.82 13.14
C ALA A 95 5.92 7.57 12.25
N ALA A 96 5.59 7.65 10.96
CA ALA A 96 5.77 6.56 10.01
C ALA A 96 7.24 6.12 9.94
N ARG A 97 8.18 7.07 9.78
CA ARG A 97 9.62 6.81 9.77
C ARG A 97 10.11 6.19 11.08
N ALA A 98 9.68 6.73 12.21
CA ALA A 98 10.06 6.21 13.53
C ALA A 98 9.58 4.78 13.73
N ILE A 99 8.34 4.46 13.34
CA ILE A 99 7.77 3.12 13.44
C ILE A 99 8.49 2.14 12.52
N LEU A 100 8.69 2.49 11.25
CA LEU A 100 9.39 1.63 10.29
C LEU A 100 10.83 1.35 10.75
N SER A 101 11.53 2.38 11.24
CA SER A 101 12.87 2.22 11.82
C SER A 101 12.87 1.33 13.07
N ALA A 102 11.98 1.59 14.04
CA ALA A 102 11.89 0.81 15.28
C ALA A 102 11.53 -0.66 15.03
N THR A 103 10.74 -0.93 13.98
CA THR A 103 10.29 -2.28 13.61
C THR A 103 11.16 -2.94 12.53
N GLN A 104 12.18 -2.25 12.02
CA GLN A 104 13.03 -2.70 10.91
C GLN A 104 12.22 -3.12 9.67
N GLU A 105 11.07 -2.48 9.43
CA GLU A 105 10.26 -2.74 8.24
C GLU A 105 10.74 -1.88 7.08
N GLY A 106 11.03 -2.53 5.96
CA GLY A 106 11.42 -1.85 4.73
C GLY A 106 10.22 -1.25 3.99
N LEU A 107 10.46 -0.17 3.25
CA LEU A 107 9.49 0.36 2.29
C LEU A 107 9.40 -0.57 1.08
N PRO A 108 8.20 -0.74 0.48
CA PRO A 108 8.03 -1.62 -0.66
C PRO A 108 8.68 -1.06 -1.94
N PRO A 109 9.05 -1.92 -2.90
CA PRO A 109 9.56 -1.49 -4.19
C PRO A 109 8.59 -0.52 -4.90
N GLY A 110 9.13 0.55 -5.49
CA GLY A 110 8.34 1.58 -6.17
C GLY A 110 7.83 2.72 -5.28
N PHE A 111 8.17 2.70 -3.99
CA PHE A 111 7.91 3.82 -3.09
C PHE A 111 8.70 5.06 -3.48
N ILE A 112 7.98 6.15 -3.79
CA ILE A 112 8.57 7.37 -4.35
C ILE A 112 9.12 8.31 -3.28
N GLY A 113 8.80 8.09 -2.01
CA GLY A 113 9.21 8.96 -0.90
C GLY A 113 8.03 9.69 -0.26
N PHE A 114 8.36 10.50 0.73
CA PHE A 114 7.41 11.37 1.43
C PHE A 114 7.37 12.79 0.83
N GLY A 115 8.31 13.14 -0.05
CA GLY A 115 8.30 14.43 -0.75
C GLY A 115 9.34 15.43 -0.25
N ASP A 116 9.98 15.15 0.88
CA ASP A 116 11.08 15.94 1.44
C ASP A 116 12.46 15.45 0.97
N GLU A 117 12.52 14.33 0.25
CA GLU A 117 13.77 13.81 -0.29
C GLU A 117 14.21 14.57 -1.56
N PRO A 118 15.52 14.90 -1.73
CA PRO A 118 15.99 15.72 -2.85
C PRO A 118 15.73 15.15 -4.25
N ASP A 119 15.61 13.82 -4.37
CA ASP A 119 15.37 13.10 -5.62
C ASP A 119 13.89 12.72 -5.81
N TYR A 120 13.00 13.20 -4.93
CA TYR A 120 11.58 12.87 -4.95
C TYR A 120 10.92 13.16 -6.30
N ASP A 121 11.12 14.37 -6.84
CA ASP A 121 10.48 14.78 -8.10
C ASP A 121 10.87 13.88 -9.28
N ASP A 122 12.12 13.39 -9.29
CA ASP A 122 12.60 12.48 -10.31
C ASP A 122 12.02 11.07 -10.13
N ARG A 123 11.91 10.59 -8.88
CA ARG A 123 11.24 9.32 -8.56
C ARG A 123 9.75 9.34 -8.86
N ASP A 124 9.05 10.41 -8.50
CA ASP A 124 7.63 10.59 -8.83
C ASP A 124 7.43 10.62 -10.34
N ARG A 125 8.16 11.47 -11.08
CA ARG A 125 8.09 11.51 -12.55
C ARG A 125 8.39 10.16 -13.20
N ALA A 126 9.39 9.44 -12.70
CA ALA A 126 9.71 8.10 -13.19
C ALA A 126 8.58 7.10 -12.93
N ALA A 127 7.88 7.20 -11.81
CA ALA A 127 6.77 6.30 -11.46
C ALA A 127 5.56 6.42 -12.41
N TRP A 128 5.36 7.59 -13.03
CA TRP A 128 4.25 7.85 -13.95
C TRP A 128 4.59 7.65 -15.43
N THR A 129 5.83 7.28 -15.75
CA THR A 129 6.30 7.13 -17.14
C THR A 129 6.73 5.68 -17.44
N GLY A 130 6.71 5.32 -18.72
CA GLY A 130 7.12 3.97 -19.18
C GLY A 130 5.96 3.01 -19.41
N THR A 131 6.24 1.71 -19.27
CA THR A 131 5.25 0.64 -19.52
C THR A 131 4.62 0.21 -18.20
N GLY A 132 3.30 0.32 -18.10
CA GLY A 132 2.53 -0.16 -16.96
C GLY A 132 1.78 -1.46 -17.26
N SER A 133 1.16 -2.02 -16.22
CA SER A 133 0.25 -3.16 -16.35
C SER A 133 -0.95 -3.02 -15.41
N LEU A 134 -2.03 -3.73 -15.74
CA LEU A 134 -3.25 -3.76 -14.94
C LEU A 134 -3.57 -5.20 -14.54
N PRO A 135 -3.93 -5.46 -13.28
CA PRO A 135 -4.37 -6.78 -12.88
C PRO A 135 -5.65 -7.18 -13.63
N ALA A 136 -5.86 -8.48 -13.84
CA ALA A 136 -6.97 -9.00 -14.64
C ALA A 136 -8.33 -8.51 -14.13
N TRP A 137 -8.54 -8.51 -12.80
CA TRP A 137 -9.78 -8.03 -12.20
C TRP A 137 -10.10 -6.57 -12.59
N ALA A 138 -9.10 -5.70 -12.63
CA ALA A 138 -9.30 -4.29 -12.96
C ALA A 138 -9.59 -4.11 -14.45
N ARG A 139 -8.91 -4.87 -15.32
CA ARG A 139 -9.17 -4.89 -16.77
C ARG A 139 -10.58 -5.37 -17.10
N ASP A 140 -11.05 -6.37 -16.35
CA ASP A 140 -12.39 -6.94 -16.49
C ASP A 140 -13.49 -6.09 -15.82
N GLY A 141 -13.14 -5.00 -15.13
CA GLY A 141 -14.10 -4.17 -14.40
C GLY A 141 -14.71 -4.85 -13.16
N LYS A 142 -14.02 -5.84 -12.58
CA LYS A 142 -14.43 -6.56 -11.36
C LYS A 142 -13.93 -5.86 -10.10
N ALA A 143 -14.42 -6.30 -8.94
CA ALA A 143 -13.88 -5.90 -7.65
C ALA A 143 -12.47 -6.49 -7.45
N ALA A 144 -11.67 -5.85 -6.58
CA ALA A 144 -10.41 -6.42 -6.15
C ALA A 144 -10.65 -7.72 -5.34
N PRO A 145 -9.75 -8.72 -5.43
CA PRO A 145 -9.87 -9.96 -4.66
C PRO A 145 -9.95 -9.72 -3.15
N ASP A 146 -10.68 -10.57 -2.43
CA ASP A 146 -10.82 -10.48 -0.97
C ASP A 146 -9.98 -11.54 -0.22
N ASP A 147 -10.14 -11.63 1.12
CA ASP A 147 -9.34 -12.52 1.98
C ASP A 147 -9.44 -14.00 1.55
N ALA A 148 -10.57 -14.43 0.99
CA ALA A 148 -10.76 -15.81 0.55
C ALA A 148 -9.96 -16.11 -0.72
N ASP A 149 -9.84 -15.12 -1.61
CA ASP A 149 -9.12 -15.24 -2.89
C ASP A 149 -7.60 -15.28 -2.69
N PHE A 150 -7.06 -14.49 -1.76
CA PHE A 150 -5.61 -14.48 -1.45
C PHE A 150 -5.13 -15.76 -0.76
N LEU A 151 -5.99 -16.45 -0.01
CA LEU A 151 -5.66 -17.73 0.63
C LEU A 151 -5.69 -18.91 -0.35
N ALA A 152 -6.39 -18.78 -1.48
CA ALA A 152 -6.47 -19.81 -2.52
C ALA A 152 -5.19 -19.86 -3.39
N GLU A 153 -4.57 -18.72 -3.70
CA GLU A 153 -3.34 -18.64 -4.49
C GLU A 153 -2.11 -19.24 -3.79
N GLY A 154 -2.10 -19.33 -2.45
CA GLY A 154 -1.01 -19.96 -1.69
C GLY A 154 -1.08 -21.49 -1.62
N ARG A 155 -2.11 -22.13 -2.20
CA ARG A 155 -2.32 -23.59 -2.19
C ARG A 155 -2.26 -24.24 -3.57
N ALA A 156 -2.06 -23.47 -4.64
CA ALA A 156 -1.92 -23.94 -6.01
C ALA A 156 -0.45 -23.97 -6.42
#